data_AF-A0A5V2JNW5-F1
#
_entry.id   AF-A0A5V2JNW5-F1
#
_cell.length_a   1.000
_cell.length_b   1.000
_cell.length_c   1.000
_cell.angle_alpha   90.00
_cell.angle_beta   90.00
_cell.angle_gamma   90.00
#
_symmetry.space_group_name_H-M   'P 1'
#
loop_
_entity.id
_entity.type
_entity.pdbx_description
1 polymer ?
#
loop_
_entity_poly.entity_id
_entity_poly.type
_entity_poly.pdbx_seq_one_letter_code
_entity_poly.pdbx_strand_id
1 'polypeptide(L)'
;MDKDTVLKMLNPACLKKADEWESPTCGEVRAVIGLTGMSGSQLAKKLGLKDSRNVRNWQMLKESTSRSSIPYAAWALLCYFAGLGLIFIDNKTDV
;
A
#
# COMPACT_ATOMS: atom_id res chain seq x y z
N MET A 1 -5.67 -13.73 2.62
CA MET A 1 -4.45 -13.83 3.46
C MET A 1 -4.73 -13.04 4.72
N ASP A 2 -4.31 -13.53 5.87
CA ASP A 2 -4.36 -12.75 7.11
C ASP A 2 -3.25 -11.68 7.13
N LYS A 3 -3.36 -10.75 8.08
CA LYS A 3 -2.45 -9.61 8.22
C LYS A 3 -1.00 -10.03 8.48
N ASP A 4 -0.77 -11.05 9.30
CA ASP A 4 0.58 -11.46 9.70
C ASP A 4 1.32 -12.11 8.53
N THR A 5 0.62 -12.90 7.73
CA THR A 5 1.16 -13.45 6.48
C THR A 5 1.59 -12.34 5.54
N VAL A 6 0.74 -11.33 5.33
CA VAL A 6 1.08 -10.20 4.43
C VAL A 6 2.25 -9.40 4.98
N LEU A 7 2.30 -9.09 6.27
CA LEU A 7 3.41 -8.37 6.89
C LEU A 7 4.77 -9.06 6.65
N LYS A 8 4.82 -10.39 6.70
CA LYS A 8 6.06 -11.16 6.42
C LYS A 8 6.49 -11.11 4.96
N MET A 9 5.59 -10.78 4.03
CA MET A 9 5.90 -10.66 2.60
C MET A 9 6.39 -9.26 2.22
N LEU A 10 6.11 -8.25 3.03
CA LEU A 10 6.48 -6.87 2.75
C LEU A 10 7.96 -6.63 3.05
N ASN A 11 8.65 -5.95 2.14
CA ASN A 11 9.93 -5.32 2.43
C ASN A 11 9.70 -4.23 3.49
N PRO A 12 10.35 -4.28 4.67
CA PRO A 12 10.17 -3.27 5.72
C PRO A 12 10.40 -1.83 5.26
N ALA A 13 11.25 -1.61 4.24
CA ALA A 13 11.52 -0.29 3.68
C ALA A 13 10.27 0.35 3.02
N CYS A 14 9.30 -0.45 2.56
CA CYS A 14 8.04 0.10 2.04
C CYS A 14 7.09 0.55 3.15
N LEU A 15 7.35 0.21 4.42
CA LEU A 15 6.56 0.64 5.58
C LEU A 15 7.18 1.81 6.35
N LYS A 16 8.21 2.45 5.77
CA LYS A 16 8.85 3.63 6.34
C LYS A 16 8.17 4.95 5.91
N LYS A 17 8.58 6.05 6.55
CA LYS A 17 8.21 7.42 6.16
C LYS A 17 8.75 7.77 4.78
N ALA A 18 8.16 8.78 4.15
CA ALA A 18 8.43 9.18 2.76
C ALA A 18 9.91 9.41 2.43
N ASP A 19 10.70 9.93 3.37
CA ASP A 19 12.13 10.22 3.25
C ASP A 19 13.03 8.97 3.31
N GLU A 20 12.54 7.89 3.92
CA GLU A 20 13.23 6.60 4.00
C GLU A 20 12.50 5.49 3.22
N TRP A 21 11.45 5.84 2.48
CA TRP A 21 10.53 4.90 1.84
C TRP A 21 11.09 4.35 0.53
N GLU A 22 11.00 3.04 0.37
CA GLU A 22 11.15 2.38 -0.93
C GLU A 22 9.79 1.99 -1.51
N SER A 23 9.59 2.25 -2.81
CA SER A 23 8.35 1.86 -3.48
C SER A 23 8.12 0.35 -3.37
N PRO A 24 6.91 -0.12 -3.01
CA PRO A 24 6.59 -1.54 -2.97
C PRO A 24 6.61 -2.13 -4.39
N THR A 25 6.69 -3.44 -4.47
CA THR A 25 6.51 -4.21 -5.70
C THR A 25 5.03 -4.37 -6.03
N CYS A 26 4.70 -4.69 -7.29
CA CYS A 26 3.33 -4.98 -7.70
C CYS A 26 2.70 -6.16 -6.94
N GLY A 27 3.51 -7.11 -6.47
CA GLY A 27 3.09 -8.21 -5.61
C GLY A 27 2.68 -7.74 -4.22
N GLU A 28 3.49 -6.89 -3.59
CA GLU A 28 3.19 -6.29 -2.29
C GLU A 28 1.94 -5.40 -2.35
N VAL A 29 1.78 -4.61 -3.43
CA VAL A 29 0.56 -3.82 -3.65
C VAL A 29 -0.69 -4.70 -3.74
N ARG A 30 -0.62 -5.82 -4.47
CA ARG A 30 -1.73 -6.79 -4.54
C ARG A 30 -2.06 -7.38 -3.17
N ALA A 31 -1.05 -7.73 -2.39
CA ALA A 31 -1.23 -8.31 -1.06
C ALA A 31 -1.92 -7.33 -0.10
N VAL A 32 -1.48 -6.07 -0.07
CA VAL A 32 -2.07 -5.03 0.79
C VAL A 32 -3.49 -4.65 0.34
N ILE A 33 -3.74 -4.52 -0.96
CA ILE A 33 -5.10 -4.30 -1.47
C ILE A 33 -6.02 -5.46 -1.05
N GLY A 34 -5.54 -6.70 -1.13
CA GLY A 34 -6.29 -7.88 -0.67
C GLY A 34 -6.71 -7.83 0.80
N LEU A 35 -5.87 -7.26 1.68
CA LEU A 35 -6.22 -7.07 3.10
C LEU A 35 -7.36 -6.07 3.32
N THR A 36 -7.51 -5.09 2.44
CA THR A 36 -8.53 -4.06 2.60
C THR A 36 -9.96 -4.59 2.43
N GLY A 37 -10.13 -5.73 1.74
CA GLY A 37 -11.43 -6.26 1.34
C GLY A 37 -12.20 -5.36 0.37
N MET A 38 -11.58 -4.28 -0.15
CA MET A 38 -12.22 -3.33 -1.04
C MET A 38 -12.02 -3.70 -2.51
N SER A 39 -13.04 -3.44 -3.32
CA SER A 39 -12.91 -3.43 -4.77
C SER A 39 -12.04 -2.26 -5.24
N GLY A 40 -11.50 -2.36 -6.46
CA GLY A 40 -10.69 -1.28 -7.04
C GLY A 40 -11.42 0.06 -7.18
N SER A 41 -12.75 0.06 -7.38
CA SER A 41 -13.56 1.28 -7.45
C SER A 41 -13.79 1.92 -6.08
N GLN A 42 -14.05 1.11 -5.04
CA GLN A 42 -14.12 1.59 -3.65
C GLN A 42 -12.80 2.22 -3.22
N LEU A 43 -11.68 1.54 -3.52
CA LEU A 43 -10.36 2.04 -3.19
C LEU A 43 -10.03 3.34 -3.95
N ALA A 44 -10.32 3.42 -5.25
CA ALA A 44 -10.15 4.64 -6.02
C ALA A 44 -10.90 5.83 -5.40
N LYS A 45 -12.16 5.62 -4.98
CA LYS A 45 -12.95 6.65 -4.29
C LYS A 45 -12.33 7.08 -2.97
N LYS A 46 -11.86 6.13 -2.14
CA LYS A 46 -11.19 6.41 -0.86
C LYS A 46 -9.87 7.17 -1.03
N LEU A 47 -9.15 6.91 -2.12
CA LEU A 47 -7.89 7.56 -2.47
C LEU A 47 -8.07 8.87 -3.25
N GLY A 48 -9.31 9.31 -3.51
CA GLY A 48 -9.58 10.54 -4.26
C GLY A 48 -9.18 10.45 -5.75
N LEU A 49 -9.12 9.25 -6.31
CA LEU A 49 -8.78 9.04 -7.73
C LEU A 49 -10.02 9.15 -8.61
N LYS A 50 -9.84 9.61 -9.85
CA LYS A 50 -10.91 9.72 -10.84
C LYS A 50 -11.60 8.38 -11.14
N ASP A 51 -10.81 7.32 -11.26
CA ASP A 51 -11.28 5.97 -11.56
C ASP A 51 -10.29 4.91 -11.05
N SER A 52 -10.62 3.63 -11.25
CA SER A 52 -9.82 2.49 -10.79
C SER A 52 -8.61 2.18 -11.69
N ARG A 53 -8.34 2.95 -12.76
CA ARG A 53 -7.23 2.68 -13.70
C ARG A 53 -5.88 2.75 -12.98
N ASN A 54 -5.68 3.73 -12.10
CA ASN A 54 -4.46 3.84 -11.31
C ASN A 54 -4.26 2.64 -10.38
N VAL A 55 -5.31 2.28 -9.62
CA VAL A 55 -5.31 1.09 -8.75
C VAL A 55 -4.93 -0.17 -9.53
N ARG A 56 -5.48 -0.33 -10.73
CA ARG A 56 -5.19 -1.45 -11.61
C ARG A 56 -3.73 -1.43 -12.08
N ASN A 57 -3.26 -0.28 -12.57
CA ASN A 57 -1.90 -0.11 -13.07
C ASN A 57 -0.82 -0.40 -12.01
N TRP A 58 -1.07 -0.04 -10.75
CA TRP A 58 -0.13 -0.30 -9.64
C TRP A 58 0.10 -1.79 -9.35
N GLN A 59 -0.78 -2.67 -9.84
CA GLN A 59 -0.75 -4.12 -9.62
C GLN A 59 -0.36 -4.92 -10.88
N MET A 60 -0.33 -4.28 -12.05
CA MET A 60 -0.47 -4.93 -13.35
C MET A 60 0.84 -5.40 -14.03
N LEU A 61 2.00 -5.24 -13.39
CA LEU A 61 3.24 -5.74 -13.98
C LEU A 61 3.28 -7.28 -13.96
N LYS A 62 3.77 -7.86 -15.06
CA LYS A 62 3.82 -9.32 -15.27
C LYS A 62 4.64 -10.02 -14.18
N GLU A 63 5.72 -9.39 -13.75
CA GLU A 63 6.54 -9.84 -12.64
C GLU A 63 6.09 -9.20 -11.33
N SER A 64 5.73 -10.02 -10.34
CA SER A 64 5.31 -9.56 -9.02
C SER A 64 6.38 -8.78 -8.28
N THR A 65 7.65 -9.01 -8.59
CA THR A 65 8.83 -8.37 -8.01
C THR A 65 9.14 -7.00 -8.62
N SER A 66 8.49 -6.61 -9.71
CA SER A 66 8.69 -5.29 -10.30
C SER A 66 8.16 -4.18 -9.40
N ARG A 67 8.91 -3.09 -9.27
CA ARG A 67 8.50 -1.91 -8.47
C ARG A 67 7.23 -1.29 -9.04
N SER A 68 6.29 -0.98 -8.17
CA SER A 68 5.03 -0.33 -8.53
C SER A 68 5.21 1.16 -8.76
N SER A 69 4.38 1.73 -9.62
CA SER A 69 4.30 3.19 -9.84
C SER A 69 3.39 3.89 -8.83
N ILE A 70 2.99 3.20 -7.76
CA ILE A 70 2.15 3.79 -6.71
C ILE A 70 2.90 4.94 -6.00
N PRO A 71 2.28 6.13 -5.85
CA PRO A 71 2.88 7.21 -5.07
C PRO A 71 2.79 6.91 -3.57
N TYR A 72 3.75 7.40 -2.79
CA TYR A 72 3.81 7.22 -1.33
C TYR A 72 2.47 7.52 -0.63
N ALA A 73 1.83 8.65 -0.96
CA ALA A 73 0.59 9.05 -0.30
C ALA A 73 -0.54 8.01 -0.48
N ALA A 74 -0.64 7.39 -1.66
CA ALA A 74 -1.62 6.34 -1.91
C ALA A 74 -1.26 5.04 -1.18
N TRP A 75 0.04 4.72 -1.11
CA TRP A 75 0.54 3.57 -0.37
C TRP A 75 0.28 3.70 1.15
N ALA A 76 0.58 4.87 1.72
CA ALA A 76 0.34 5.16 3.13
C ALA A 76 -1.13 5.01 3.54
N LEU A 77 -2.05 5.52 2.72
CA LEU A 77 -3.49 5.34 2.93
C LEU A 77 -3.91 3.87 2.78
N LEU A 78 -3.31 3.15 1.83
CA LEU A 78 -3.53 1.72 1.68
C LEU A 78 -3.10 0.93 2.92
N CYS A 79 -1.91 1.21 3.46
CA CYS A 79 -1.45 0.61 4.72
C CYS A 79 -2.44 0.87 5.86
N TYR A 80 -2.96 2.09 5.98
CA TYR A 80 -3.97 2.42 6.98
C TYR A 80 -5.26 1.61 6.77
N PHE A 81 -5.81 1.58 5.56
CA PHE A 81 -7.03 0.83 5.26
C PHE A 81 -6.87 -0.69 5.39
N ALA A 82 -5.66 -1.21 5.19
CA ALA A 82 -5.31 -2.62 5.41
C ALA A 82 -5.05 -2.94 6.90
N GLY A 83 -5.16 -1.97 7.80
CA GLY A 83 -4.91 -2.15 9.23
C GLY A 83 -3.43 -2.33 9.59
N LEU A 84 -2.50 -1.91 8.72
CA LEU A 84 -1.05 -1.95 8.95
C LEU A 84 -0.53 -0.75 9.77
N GLY A 85 -1.38 0.26 9.98
CA GLY A 85 -1.05 1.46 10.75
C GLY A 85 -0.69 2.66 9.86
N LEU A 86 -0.27 3.74 10.52
CA LEU A 86 0.08 5.02 9.89
C LEU A 86 1.61 5.07 9.70
N ILE A 87 2.10 4.89 8.47
CA ILE A 87 3.55 4.89 8.18
C ILE A 87 4.14 6.31 8.07
N PHE A 88 3.30 7.35 8.17
CA PHE A 88 3.66 8.75 7.97
C PHE A 88 3.67 9.58 9.26
N ILE A 89 3.45 8.96 10.42
CA ILE A 89 3.55 9.63 11.72
C ILE A 89 4.86 9.27 12.42
N ASP A 90 5.44 10.22 13.13
CA ASP A 90 6.46 9.92 14.14
C ASP A 90 5.77 9.28 15.34
N ASN A 91 6.27 8.14 15.84
CA ASN A 91 5.77 7.53 17.08
C ASN A 91 6.10 8.37 18.34
N LYS A 92 6.44 9.65 18.20
CA LYS A 92 6.60 10.57 19.32
C LYS A 92 5.25 11.20 19.63
N THR A 93 4.40 10.47 20.33
CA THR A 93 3.34 11.11 21.12
C THR A 93 3.23 10.44 22.47
N ASP A 94 4.31 10.52 23.26
CA ASP A 94 4.17 10.57 24.71
C ASP A 94 3.96 12.04 25.05
N VAL A 95 2.70 12.43 25.30
CA VAL A 95 2.33 13.65 26.01
C VAL A 95 1.99 13.26 27.43
#